data_AF-A0A5M8FLU8-F1
#
_entry.id   AF-A0A5M8FLU8-F1
#
_cell.length_a   1.000
_cell.length_b   1.000
_cell.length_c   1.000
_cell.angle_alpha   90.00
_cell.angle_beta   90.00
_cell.angle_gamma   90.00
#
_symmetry.space_group_name_H-M   'P 1'
#
loop_
_entity.id
_entity.type
_entity.pdbx_description
1 polymer ?
#
loop_
_entity_poly.entity_id
_entity_poly.type
_entity_poly.pdbx_seq_one_letter_code
_entity_poly.pdbx_strand_id
1 'polypeptide(L)'
;MRLVLIALAMLWGVGAVLAFVQTREKTLDAKLTAAYFVGWPALLVLIYINQPWPLWISLPVMFGFIPWFLSGPHLWAVVRDPSCSRPDEVIGIPVGYWKWGGIGALFLGVLFDALVRP
;
A
#
# COMPACT_ATOMS: atom_id res chain seq x y z
N MET A 1 -0.76 10.67 24.57
CA MET A 1 -0.19 10.57 23.20
C MET A 1 0.86 9.46 23.07
N ARG A 2 1.99 9.49 23.81
CA ARG A 2 3.11 8.54 23.66
C ARG A 2 2.71 7.05 23.76
N LEU A 3 1.94 6.68 24.80
CA LEU A 3 1.50 5.29 24.98
C LEU A 3 0.58 4.79 23.86
N VAL A 4 -0.27 5.67 23.32
CA VAL A 4 -1.17 5.36 22.20
C VAL A 4 -0.38 5.06 20.93
N LEU A 5 0.62 5.89 20.62
CA LEU A 5 1.49 5.67 19.46
C LEU A 5 2.31 4.37 19.57
N ILE A 6 2.82 4.08 20.77
CA ILE A 6 3.53 2.81 21.04
C ILE A 6 2.59 1.62 20.85
N ALA A 7 1.36 1.69 21.37
CA ALA A 7 0.38 0.63 21.21
C ALA A 7 0.03 0.39 19.73
N LEU A 8 -0.17 1.46 18.95
CA LEU A 8 -0.41 1.38 17.51
C LEU A 8 0.76 0.77 16.74
N ALA A 9 1.99 1.19 17.06
CA ALA A 9 3.20 0.63 16.43
C ALA A 9 3.38 -0.87 16.77
N MET A 10 3.11 -1.26 18.01
CA MET A 10 3.13 -2.67 18.44
C MET A 10 2.05 -3.48 17.73
N LEU A 11 0.81 -2.97 17.66
CA LEU A 11 -0.29 -3.62 16.93
C LEU A 11 0.05 -3.82 15.45
N TRP A 12 0.63 -2.81 14.81
CA TRP A 12 1.10 -2.91 13.43
C TRP A 12 2.22 -3.94 13.28
N GLY A 13 3.21 -3.95 14.18
CA GLY A 13 4.30 -4.93 14.18
C GLY A 13 3.80 -6.37 14.36
N VAL A 14 2.86 -6.58 15.27
CA VAL A 14 2.19 -7.89 15.43
C VAL A 14 1.43 -8.26 14.16
N GLY A 15 0.67 -7.32 13.58
CA GLY A 15 -0.03 -7.53 12.31
C GLY A 15 0.92 -7.92 11.17
N ALA A 16 2.10 -7.30 11.09
CA ALA A 16 3.13 -7.62 10.11
C ALA A 16 3.67 -9.04 10.26
N VAL A 17 3.99 -9.45 11.48
CA VAL A 17 4.46 -10.81 11.79
C VAL A 17 3.37 -11.84 11.45
N LEU A 18 2.13 -11.57 11.83
CA LEU A 18 1.00 -12.45 11.53
C LEU A 18 0.78 -12.57 10.02
N ALA A 19 0.77 -11.45 9.29
CA ALA A 19 0.62 -11.46 7.83
C ALA A 19 1.74 -12.24 7.15
N PHE A 20 2.99 -12.11 7.62
CA PHE A 20 4.13 -12.89 7.11
C PHE A 20 3.95 -14.39 7.38
N VAL A 21 3.65 -14.79 8.62
CA VAL A 21 3.48 -16.20 8.99
C VAL A 21 2.32 -16.84 8.23
N GLN A 22 1.20 -16.13 8.07
CA GLN A 22 0.03 -16.65 7.36
C GLN A 22 0.23 -16.78 5.84
N THR A 23 1.15 -15.99 5.26
CA THR A 23 1.39 -15.98 3.80
C THR A 23 2.66 -16.70 3.36
N ARG A 24 3.52 -17.16 4.28
CA ARG A 24 4.83 -17.76 3.97
C ARG A 24 4.77 -18.92 2.95
N GLU A 25 3.74 -19.76 3.07
CA GLU A 25 3.49 -20.95 2.24
C GLU A 25 2.32 -20.73 1.25
N LYS A 26 1.87 -19.48 1.09
CA LYS A 26 0.77 -19.12 0.19
C LYS A 26 1.28 -18.61 -1.17
N THR A 27 0.34 -18.31 -2.05
CA THR A 27 0.58 -17.78 -3.39
C THR A 27 1.37 -16.47 -3.36
N LEU A 28 2.02 -16.12 -4.47
CA LEU A 28 2.76 -14.86 -4.60
C LEU A 28 1.84 -13.66 -4.36
N ASP A 29 0.61 -13.68 -4.86
CA ASP A 29 -0.37 -12.62 -4.66
C ASP A 29 -0.70 -12.40 -3.17
N ALA A 30 -0.87 -13.47 -2.39
CA ALA A 30 -1.06 -13.34 -0.94
C ALA A 30 0.14 -12.65 -0.26
N LYS A 31 1.36 -13.01 -0.67
CA LYS A 31 2.60 -12.40 -0.14
C LYS A 31 2.71 -10.92 -0.52
N LEU A 32 2.41 -10.57 -1.77
CA LEU A 32 2.43 -9.19 -2.26
C LEU A 32 1.37 -8.35 -1.56
N THR A 33 0.17 -8.91 -1.37
CA THR A 33 -0.93 -8.24 -0.67
C THR A 33 -0.60 -8.00 0.80
N ALA A 34 -0.04 -8.99 1.49
CA ALA A 34 0.44 -8.82 2.86
C ALA A 34 1.58 -7.79 2.96
N ALA A 35 2.55 -7.85 2.05
CA ALA A 35 3.66 -6.90 2.00
C ALA A 35 3.15 -5.47 1.76
N TYR A 36 2.14 -5.30 0.92
CA TYR A 36 1.55 -4.00 0.64
C TYR A 36 0.70 -3.47 1.81
N PHE A 37 -0.14 -4.32 2.40
CA PHE A 37 -0.96 -3.98 3.58
C PHE A 37 -0.10 -3.47 4.75
N VAL A 38 1.05 -4.11 4.96
CA VAL A 38 2.00 -3.75 6.01
C VAL A 38 2.89 -2.58 5.59
N GLY A 39 3.46 -2.64 4.39
CA GLY A 39 4.49 -1.72 3.91
C GLY A 39 3.98 -0.32 3.58
N TRP A 40 2.74 -0.17 3.13
CA TRP A 40 2.21 1.15 2.76
C TRP A 40 2.11 2.12 3.96
N PRO A 41 1.62 1.73 5.15
CA PRO A 41 1.70 2.56 6.35
C PRO A 41 3.13 2.97 6.72
N ALA A 42 4.11 2.07 6.57
CA ALA A 42 5.51 2.39 6.82
C ALA A 42 6.04 3.43 5.81
N LEU A 43 5.68 3.29 4.53
CA LEU A 43 6.00 4.27 3.49
C LEU A 43 5.40 5.65 3.80
N LEU A 44 4.16 5.70 4.28
CA LEU A 44 3.53 6.95 4.71
C LEU A 44 4.31 7.63 5.85
N VAL A 45 4.69 6.85 6.87
CA VAL A 45 5.49 7.39 7.99
C VAL A 45 6.83 7.93 7.47
N LEU A 46 7.50 7.20 6.58
CA LEU A 46 8.75 7.64 5.97
C LEU A 46 8.59 8.96 5.18
N ILE A 47 7.53 9.11 4.39
CA ILE A 47 7.27 10.36 3.67
C ILE A 47 6.95 11.50 4.63
N TYR A 48 6.15 11.25 5.67
CA TYR A 48 5.77 12.25 6.65
C TYR A 48 6.97 12.81 7.43
N ILE A 49 7.89 11.95 7.90
CA ILE A 49 9.05 12.40 8.69
C ILE A 49 10.13 13.08 7.84
N ASN A 50 10.13 12.85 6.51
CA ASN A 50 11.14 13.39 5.58
C ASN A 50 10.59 14.55 4.74
N GLN A 51 9.52 15.24 5.17
CA GLN A 51 9.00 16.39 4.43
C GLN A 51 10.01 17.55 4.33
N PRO A 52 10.00 18.34 3.24
CA PRO A 52 9.07 18.26 2.11
C PRO A 52 9.49 17.24 1.04
N TRP A 53 8.50 16.55 0.45
CA TRP A 53 8.68 15.69 -0.72
C TRP A 53 8.03 16.32 -1.95
N PRO A 54 8.61 16.13 -3.15
CA PRO A 54 7.98 16.54 -4.41
C PRO A 54 6.56 15.96 -4.56
N LEU A 55 5.64 16.71 -5.18
CA LEU A 55 4.26 16.26 -5.35
C LEU A 55 4.14 15.08 -6.32
N TRP A 56 5.07 14.95 -7.28
CA TRP A 56 5.16 13.76 -8.14
C TRP A 56 5.52 12.46 -7.39
N ILE A 57 6.01 12.54 -6.14
CA ILE A 57 6.17 11.39 -5.24
C ILE A 57 4.98 11.29 -4.28
N SER A 58 4.59 12.42 -3.68
CA SER A 58 3.57 12.46 -2.63
C SER A 58 2.20 12.01 -3.14
N LEU A 59 1.79 12.44 -4.35
CA LEU A 59 0.49 12.11 -4.91
C LEU A 59 0.33 10.61 -5.24
N PRO A 60 1.26 9.95 -5.94
CA PRO A 60 1.19 8.49 -6.12
C PRO A 60 1.06 7.72 -4.81
N VAL A 61 1.79 8.11 -3.76
CA VAL A 61 1.69 7.44 -2.46
C VAL A 61 0.33 7.66 -1.81
N MET A 62 -0.20 8.89 -1.86
CA MET A 62 -1.55 9.19 -1.37
C MET A 62 -2.62 8.36 -2.08
N PHE A 63 -2.57 8.25 -3.41
CA PHE A 63 -3.53 7.43 -4.16
C PHE A 63 -3.39 5.93 -3.87
N GLY A 64 -2.21 5.48 -3.43
CA GLY A 64 -1.99 4.13 -2.90
C GLY A 64 -2.87 3.80 -1.68
N PHE A 65 -3.48 4.78 -1.00
CA PHE A 65 -4.40 4.52 0.11
C PHE A 65 -5.58 3.63 -0.30
N ILE A 66 -6.16 3.84 -1.49
CA ILE A 66 -7.35 3.10 -1.92
C ILE A 66 -7.02 1.61 -2.10
N PRO A 67 -5.98 1.24 -2.88
CA PRO A 67 -5.52 -0.14 -2.90
C PRO A 67 -5.16 -0.69 -1.53
N TRP A 68 -4.54 0.13 -0.66
CA TRP A 68 -4.12 -0.34 0.67
C TRP A 68 -5.35 -0.73 1.50
N PHE A 69 -6.38 0.11 1.49
CA PHE A 69 -7.65 -0.16 2.17
C PHE A 69 -8.30 -1.47 1.68
N LEU A 70 -8.24 -1.72 0.37
CA LEU A 70 -8.81 -2.94 -0.25
C LEU A 70 -7.93 -4.19 -0.08
N SER A 71 -6.64 -4.02 0.23
CA SER A 71 -5.70 -5.13 0.37
C SER A 71 -6.02 -6.05 1.57
N GLY A 72 -6.64 -5.54 2.64
CA GLY A 72 -7.05 -6.35 3.78
C GLY A 72 -8.11 -7.41 3.43
N PRO A 73 -9.27 -7.00 2.88
CA PRO A 73 -10.29 -7.93 2.38
C PRO A 73 -9.76 -8.91 1.32
N HIS A 74 -8.93 -8.43 0.39
CA HIS A 74 -8.31 -9.30 -0.63
C HIS A 74 -7.39 -10.34 0.00
N LEU A 75 -6.54 -9.93 0.96
CA LEU A 75 -5.65 -10.84 1.68
C LEU A 75 -6.44 -11.93 2.39
N TRP A 76 -7.53 -11.55 3.07
CA TRP A 76 -8.41 -12.50 3.75
C TRP A 76 -9.00 -13.52 2.77
N ALA A 77 -9.46 -13.07 1.60
CA ALA A 77 -10.02 -13.94 0.57
C ALA A 77 -8.97 -14.94 0.05
N VAL A 78 -7.79 -14.47 -0.36
CA VAL A 78 -6.74 -15.32 -0.97
C VAL A 78 -6.09 -16.26 0.06
N VAL A 79 -5.99 -15.86 1.33
CA VAL A 79 -5.50 -16.74 2.41
C VAL A 79 -6.46 -17.92 2.64
N ARG A 80 -7.78 -17.65 2.58
CA ARG A 80 -8.83 -18.65 2.77
C ARG A 80 -9.02 -19.55 1.56
N ASP A 81 -9.03 -18.97 0.36
CA ASP A 81 -9.20 -19.66 -0.90
C ASP A 81 -8.19 -19.13 -1.94
N PRO A 82 -7.13 -19.89 -2.25
CA PRO A 82 -6.13 -19.48 -3.24
C PRO A 82 -6.69 -19.26 -4.65
N SER A 83 -7.85 -19.84 -4.99
CA SER A 83 -8.49 -19.67 -6.31
C SER A 83 -9.04 -18.26 -6.53
N CYS A 84 -9.15 -17.44 -5.48
CA CYS A 84 -9.50 -16.03 -5.59
C CYS A 84 -8.40 -15.19 -6.24
N SER A 85 -7.16 -15.69 -6.34
CA SER A 85 -6.07 -14.97 -7.00
C SER A 85 -6.20 -15.05 -8.52
N ARG A 86 -6.04 -13.92 -9.20
CA ARG A 86 -6.10 -13.83 -10.67
C ARG A 86 -4.77 -13.37 -11.27
N PRO A 87 -4.35 -13.94 -12.41
CA PRO A 87 -3.05 -13.65 -13.00
C PRO A 87 -2.90 -12.24 -13.59
N ASP A 88 -4.00 -11.56 -13.90
CA ASP A 88 -4.06 -10.20 -14.44
C ASP A 88 -4.35 -9.14 -13.38
N GLU A 89 -4.37 -9.53 -12.10
CA GLU A 89 -4.58 -8.67 -10.95
C GLU A 89 -3.34 -8.66 -10.05
N VAL A 90 -3.15 -7.55 -9.36
CA VAL A 90 -2.15 -7.38 -8.30
C VAL A 90 -2.90 -6.85 -7.09
N ILE A 91 -2.93 -7.59 -5.99
CA ILE A 91 -3.60 -7.17 -4.75
C ILE A 91 -5.11 -6.96 -5.01
N GLY A 92 -5.71 -7.82 -5.85
CA GLY A 92 -7.14 -7.77 -6.20
C GLY A 92 -7.53 -6.60 -7.11
N ILE A 93 -6.54 -5.92 -7.70
CA ILE A 93 -6.76 -4.79 -8.61
C ILE A 93 -6.14 -5.12 -9.97
N PRO A 94 -6.88 -4.98 -11.08
CA PRO A 94 -6.34 -5.26 -12.40
C PRO A 94 -5.08 -4.44 -12.70
N VAL A 95 -4.08 -5.08 -13.29
CA VAL A 95 -2.77 -4.46 -13.60
C VAL A 95 -2.93 -3.18 -14.44
N GLY A 96 -3.96 -3.11 -15.29
CA GLY A 96 -4.29 -1.90 -16.05
C GLY A 96 -4.55 -0.68 -15.16
N TYR A 97 -5.28 -0.84 -14.06
CA TYR A 97 -5.55 0.26 -13.12
C TYR A 97 -4.29 0.69 -12.38
N TRP A 98 -3.42 -0.25 -11.99
CA TRP A 98 -2.12 0.09 -11.40
C TRP A 98 -1.26 0.94 -12.35
N LYS A 99 -1.17 0.53 -13.61
CA LYS A 99 -0.39 1.25 -14.63
C LYS A 99 -0.95 2.64 -14.89
N TRP A 100 -2.22 2.73 -15.28
CA TRP A 100 -2.82 4.00 -15.68
C TRP A 100 -3.07 4.93 -14.50
N GLY A 101 -3.45 4.39 -13.34
CA GLY A 101 -3.59 5.15 -12.10
C GLY A 101 -2.25 5.70 -11.61
N GLY A 102 -1.19 4.89 -11.64
CA GLY A 102 0.16 5.32 -11.26
C GLY A 102 0.72 6.40 -12.20
N ILE A 103 0.58 6.20 -13.51
CA ILE A 103 0.96 7.20 -14.52
C ILE A 103 0.19 8.50 -14.32
N GLY A 104 -1.14 8.42 -14.16
CA GLY A 104 -2.00 9.58 -13.93
C GLY A 104 -1.62 10.35 -12.66
N ALA A 105 -1.37 9.64 -11.55
CA ALA A 105 -0.94 10.24 -10.30
C ALA A 105 0.41 10.95 -10.40
N LEU A 106 1.36 10.36 -11.14
CA LEU A 106 2.67 10.96 -11.37
C LEU A 106 2.58 12.21 -12.23
N PHE A 107 1.85 12.16 -13.35
CA PHE A 107 1.60 13.34 -14.19
C PHE A 107 0.89 14.46 -13.43
N LEU A 108 -0.11 14.10 -12.62
CA LEU A 108 -0.82 15.06 -11.79
C LEU A 108 0.14 15.72 -10.80
N GLY A 109 1.02 14.94 -10.17
CA GLY A 109 2.03 15.48 -9.26
C GLY A 109 3.06 16.37 -9.93
N VAL A 110 3.52 16.02 -11.14
CA VAL A 110 4.39 16.90 -11.94
C VAL A 110 3.68 18.20 -12.30
N LEU A 111 2.41 18.11 -12.72
CA LEU A 111 1.59 19.28 -13.06
C LEU A 111 1.42 20.20 -11.85
N PHE A 112 1.08 19.65 -10.67
CA PHE A 112 0.97 20.45 -9.46
C PHE A 112 2.31 21.04 -9.02
N ASP A 113 3.41 20.30 -9.10
CA ASP A 113 4.75 20.85 -8.84
C ASP A 113 5.07 22.02 -9.78
N ALA A 114 4.64 21.97 -11.04
CA ALA A 114 4.85 23.07 -11.99
C ALA A 114 3.94 24.28 -11.73
N LEU A 115 2.70 24.05 -11.28
CA LEU A 115 1.69 25.10 -11.10
C LEU A 115 1.73 25.76 -9.70
N VAL A 116 2.19 25.04 -8.68
CA VAL A 116 2.13 25.47 -7.26
C VAL A 116 3.51 25.89 -6.74
N ARG A 117 4.58 25.74 -7.54
CA ARG A 117 5.86 26.35 -7.20
C ARG A 117 5.73 27.88 -7.20
N PRO A 118 6.17 28.57 -6.13
CA PRO A 118 6.21 30.03 -6.08
C PRO A 118 7.18 30.62 -7.11
#